data_AF-A0A7S2LEA2-F1
#
_entry.id   AF-A0A7S2LEA2-F1
#
_cell.length_a   1.000
_cell.length_b   1.000
_cell.length_c   1.000
_cell.angle_alpha   90.00
_cell.angle_beta   90.00
_cell.angle_gamma   90.00
#
_symmetry.space_group_name_H-M   'P 1'
#
loop_
_entity.id
_entity.type
_entity.pdbx_description
1 polymer ?
#
loop_
_entity_poly.entity_id
_entity_poly.type
_entity_poly.pdbx_seq_one_letter_code
_entity_poly.pdbx_strand_id
1 'polypeptide(L)'
;ADEGAKGDGEDRRAEGGLRWKAKSPSQEGKSSNLGMSGTALWRPKYYGRIRSFNEGKGFGFIDCPETLQAFGRDVFVHRFQMQEGGLSIGQEVTFEVELNKNAQPQARRPQAAAPHCGG
;
A
#
# COMPACT_ATOMS: atom_id res chain seq x y z
N ALA A 1 58.32 -11.87 -45.07
CA ALA A 1 58.69 -12.29 -43.71
C ALA A 1 57.58 -11.83 -42.81
N ASP A 2 56.88 -12.80 -42.27
CA ASP A 2 55.63 -12.73 -41.53
C ASP A 2 56.01 -12.71 -40.04
N GLU A 3 55.67 -11.64 -39.32
CA GLU A 3 55.89 -11.56 -37.87
C GLU A 3 54.56 -11.71 -37.13
N GLY A 4 54.26 -12.97 -36.79
CA GLY A 4 54.14 -13.37 -35.38
C GLY A 4 52.94 -12.84 -34.60
N ALA A 5 51.79 -13.48 -34.79
CA ALA A 5 50.68 -13.46 -33.83
C ALA A 5 50.87 -14.55 -32.75
N LYS A 6 50.70 -14.18 -31.47
CA LYS A 6 50.48 -15.08 -30.31
C LYS A 6 49.80 -14.23 -29.20
N GLY A 7 48.56 -14.50 -28.78
CA GLY A 7 48.14 -15.54 -27.81
C GLY A 7 48.39 -15.03 -26.37
N ASP A 8 47.55 -15.11 -25.35
CA ASP A 8 46.37 -15.91 -24.98
C ASP A 8 45.67 -15.19 -23.79
N GLY A 9 44.35 -15.31 -23.60
CA GLY A 9 43.79 -16.19 -22.55
C GLY A 9 43.36 -15.40 -21.29
N GLU A 10 42.08 -15.04 -21.17
CA GLU A 10 41.05 -15.76 -20.39
C GLU A 10 40.76 -15.02 -19.07
N ASP A 11 39.61 -14.35 -18.98
CA ASP A 11 38.92 -14.13 -17.70
C ASP A 11 37.42 -14.39 -17.90
N ARG A 12 36.97 -15.56 -17.43
CA ARG A 12 35.55 -15.87 -17.20
C ARG A 12 35.19 -15.36 -15.82
N ARG A 13 34.21 -14.46 -15.71
CA ARG A 13 33.40 -14.37 -14.48
C ARG A 13 31.96 -13.92 -14.69
N ALA A 14 31.10 -14.93 -14.61
CA ALA A 14 29.79 -14.97 -13.94
C ALA A 14 28.71 -13.94 -14.31
N GLU A 15 27.75 -14.44 -15.11
CA GLU A 15 26.31 -14.46 -14.85
C GLU A 15 25.88 -13.90 -13.48
N GLY A 16 25.08 -12.82 -13.48
CA GLY A 16 24.65 -12.15 -12.28
C GLY A 16 23.34 -11.38 -12.44
N GLY A 17 22.24 -12.13 -12.56
CA GLY A 17 20.99 -11.88 -11.84
C GLY A 17 20.28 -10.53 -12.01
N LEU A 18 19.14 -10.58 -12.69
CA LEU A 18 18.06 -9.62 -12.58
C LEU A 18 17.79 -9.25 -11.11
N ARG A 19 17.90 -7.97 -10.78
CA ARG A 19 17.21 -7.40 -9.61
C ARG A 19 16.73 -6.00 -9.95
N TRP A 20 15.58 -5.94 -10.61
CA TRP A 20 14.75 -4.75 -10.55
C TRP A 20 14.25 -4.62 -9.11
N LYS A 21 15.01 -3.92 -8.26
CA LYS A 21 14.46 -3.36 -7.02
C LYS A 21 14.19 -1.91 -7.37
N ALA A 22 13.05 -1.68 -8.01
CA ALA A 22 12.48 -0.35 -8.20
C ALA A 22 12.43 0.31 -6.81
N LYS A 23 13.36 1.22 -6.58
CA LYS A 23 13.32 2.17 -5.49
C LYS A 23 12.38 3.25 -5.97
N SER A 24 11.10 3.09 -5.67
CA SER A 24 10.12 4.15 -5.82
C SER A 24 10.66 5.38 -5.10
N PRO A 25 10.71 6.56 -5.75
CA PRO A 25 11.05 7.79 -5.06
C PRO A 25 10.03 7.98 -3.93
N SER A 26 10.57 8.11 -2.73
CA SER A 26 9.85 8.53 -1.54
C SER A 26 9.06 9.79 -1.89
N GLN A 27 7.75 9.64 -2.02
CA GLN A 27 6.84 10.76 -2.04
C GLN A 27 6.73 11.23 -0.59
N GLU A 28 7.50 12.26 -0.31
CA GLU A 28 7.54 13.01 0.93
C GLU A 28 6.20 13.74 1.13
N GLY A 29 5.15 13.01 1.50
CA GLY A 29 3.87 13.57 1.90
C GLY A 29 3.91 14.07 3.34
N LYS A 30 4.58 15.19 3.57
CA LYS A 30 4.46 15.97 4.81
C LYS A 30 3.02 16.52 4.88
N SER A 31 2.13 15.90 5.66
CA SER A 31 0.88 16.54 6.04
C SER A 31 0.81 16.72 7.55
N SER A 32 1.08 17.95 7.93
CA SER A 32 1.05 18.55 9.25
C SER A 32 -0.26 18.32 10.00
N ASN A 33 -0.13 18.16 11.32
CA ASN A 33 -1.19 18.41 12.30
C ASN A 33 -1.93 19.72 11.97
N LEU A 34 -3.22 19.66 11.66
CA LEU A 34 -4.14 20.75 11.94
C LEU A 34 -5.50 20.17 12.34
N GLY A 35 -5.89 20.43 13.58
CA GLY A 35 -7.25 20.22 14.03
C GLY A 35 -8.21 21.28 13.49
N MET A 36 -9.48 20.89 13.46
CA MET A 36 -10.72 21.70 13.53
C MET A 36 -11.39 22.18 12.23
N SER A 37 -12.57 21.58 12.02
CA SER A 37 -13.86 22.21 11.72
C SER A 37 -14.05 22.98 10.41
N GLY A 38 -14.71 22.31 9.45
CA GLY A 38 -15.89 22.91 8.81
C GLY A 38 -15.69 23.85 7.64
N THR A 39 -14.94 23.50 6.61
CA THR A 39 -15.13 23.97 5.22
C THR A 39 -14.66 22.86 4.29
N ALA A 40 -15.41 22.53 3.23
CA ALA A 40 -15.18 21.44 2.24
C ALA A 40 -13.98 20.52 2.56
N LEU A 41 -14.23 19.57 3.45
CA LEU A 41 -13.24 18.86 4.25
C LEU A 41 -12.30 18.05 3.36
N TRP A 42 -11.01 18.40 3.31
CA TRP A 42 -9.99 17.50 2.78
C TRP A 42 -10.04 16.21 3.62
N ARG A 43 -10.68 15.17 3.08
CA ARG A 43 -10.66 13.80 3.63
C ARG A 43 -9.73 12.99 2.75
N PRO A 44 -8.43 12.88 3.09
CA PRO A 44 -7.49 12.14 2.25
C PRO A 44 -7.99 10.71 2.09
N LYS A 45 -8.06 10.26 0.84
CA LYS A 45 -8.39 8.88 0.50
C LYS A 45 -7.10 8.07 0.49
N TYR A 46 -7.12 6.98 1.23
CA TYR A 46 -6.04 6.00 1.30
C TYR A 46 -6.39 4.80 0.46
N TYR A 47 -5.37 4.16 -0.07
CA TYR A 47 -5.47 2.93 -0.84
C TYR A 47 -4.90 1.78 -0.03
N GLY A 48 -5.62 0.66 0.00
CA GLY A 48 -5.17 -0.51 0.74
C GLY A 48 -5.87 -1.77 0.26
N ARG A 49 -5.55 -2.88 0.91
CA ARG A 49 -6.10 -4.19 0.61
C ARG A 49 -6.70 -4.80 1.86
N ILE A 50 -7.90 -5.38 1.76
CA ILE A 50 -8.50 -6.06 2.91
C ILE A 50 -7.67 -7.31 3.22
N ARG A 51 -6.92 -7.26 4.33
CA ARG A 51 -5.98 -8.30 4.72
C ARG A 51 -6.69 -9.49 5.35
N SER A 52 -7.65 -9.20 6.23
CA SER A 52 -8.41 -10.21 6.95
C SER A 52 -9.74 -9.65 7.39
N PHE A 53 -10.74 -10.52 7.47
CA PHE A 53 -12.05 -10.20 8.02
C PHE A 53 -12.54 -11.41 8.80
N ASN A 54 -12.99 -11.18 10.04
CA ASN A 54 -13.54 -12.22 10.89
C ASN A 54 -15.04 -11.98 11.04
N GLU A 55 -15.84 -12.77 10.33
CA GLU A 55 -17.30 -12.67 10.32
C GLU A 55 -17.90 -12.90 11.71
N GLY A 56 -17.35 -13.85 12.47
CA GLY A 56 -17.81 -14.17 13.82
C GLY A 56 -17.58 -13.03 14.83
N LYS A 57 -16.52 -12.23 14.65
CA LYS A 57 -16.25 -11.04 15.48
C LYS A 57 -16.80 -9.74 14.87
N GLY A 58 -17.17 -9.75 13.59
CA GLY A 58 -17.73 -8.61 12.88
C GLY A 58 -16.73 -7.48 12.57
N PHE A 59 -15.43 -7.79 12.46
CA PHE A 59 -14.41 -6.80 12.10
C PHE A 59 -13.25 -7.41 11.32
N GLY A 60 -12.46 -6.54 10.68
CA GLY A 60 -11.27 -6.92 9.94
C GLY A 60 -10.21 -5.83 9.94
N PHE A 61 -9.19 -6.05 9.12
CA PHE A 61 -8.06 -5.14 8.95
C PHE A 61 -7.77 -4.92 7.47
N ILE A 62 -7.44 -3.67 7.14
CA ILE A 62 -6.96 -3.25 5.83
C ILE A 62 -5.46 -2.99 5.94
N ASP A 63 -4.70 -3.68 5.11
CA ASP A 63 -3.28 -3.44 4.90
C ASP A 63 -3.14 -2.15 4.09
N CYS A 64 -2.49 -1.15 4.68
CA CYS A 64 -2.22 0.12 4.02
C CYS A 64 -0.83 0.60 4.46
N PRO A 65 0.14 0.70 3.54
CA PRO A 65 1.52 1.05 3.87
C PRO A 65 1.64 2.47 4.42
N GLU A 66 0.80 3.40 3.97
CA GLU A 66 0.77 4.79 4.45
C GLU A 66 0.34 4.86 5.93
N THR A 67 -0.72 4.14 6.32
CA THR A 67 -1.16 4.11 7.72
C THR A 67 -0.22 3.30 8.60
N LEU A 68 0.41 2.26 8.05
CA LEU A 68 1.42 1.49 8.78
C LEU A 68 2.64 2.37 9.09
N GLN A 69 3.06 3.24 8.18
CA GLN A 69 4.15 4.18 8.43
C GLN A 69 3.75 5.31 9.39
N ALA A 70 2.53 5.85 9.25
CA ALA A 70 2.05 6.97 10.06
C ALA A 70 1.65 6.56 11.50
N PHE A 71 1.05 5.38 11.67
CA PHE A 71 0.45 4.91 12.93
C PHE A 71 1.05 3.61 13.46
N GLY A 72 1.96 2.96 12.72
CA GLY A 72 2.58 1.69 13.11
C GLY A 72 1.64 0.49 13.06
N ARG A 73 0.45 0.62 12.47
CA ARG A 73 -0.62 -0.41 12.52
C ARG A 73 -1.53 -0.42 11.29
N ASP A 74 -2.18 -1.57 11.09
CA ASP A 74 -3.24 -1.77 10.08
C ASP A 74 -4.51 -0.99 10.44
N VAL A 75 -5.33 -0.71 9.43
CA VAL A 75 -6.56 0.07 9.58
C VAL A 75 -7.71 -0.83 9.97
N PHE A 76 -8.42 -0.49 11.03
CA PHE A 76 -9.60 -1.23 11.48
C PHE A 76 -10.80 -1.01 10.54
N VAL A 77 -11.47 -2.08 10.14
CA VAL A 77 -12.72 -2.01 9.38
C VAL A 77 -13.83 -2.81 10.07
N HIS A 78 -15.02 -2.22 10.17
CA HIS A 78 -16.18 -2.84 10.81
C HIS A 78 -17.06 -3.60 9.79
N ARG A 79 -17.79 -4.65 10.22
CA ARG A 79 -18.67 -5.44 9.35
C ARG A 79 -19.66 -4.62 8.54
N PHE A 80 -20.24 -3.57 9.14
CA PHE A 80 -21.23 -2.74 8.43
C PHE A 80 -20.60 -2.03 7.23
N GLN A 81 -19.36 -1.59 7.36
CA GLN A 81 -18.66 -0.93 6.26
C GLN A 81 -18.27 -1.91 5.15
N MET A 82 -17.90 -3.14 5.52
CA MET A 82 -17.66 -4.22 4.56
C MET A 82 -18.93 -4.58 3.78
N GLN A 83 -20.06 -4.70 4.48
CA GLN A 83 -21.36 -5.04 3.88
C GLN A 83 -21.88 -3.91 2.98
N GLU A 84 -21.81 -2.66 3.44
CA GLU A 84 -22.24 -1.48 2.67
C GLU A 84 -21.44 -1.32 1.38
N GLY A 85 -20.12 -1.55 1.44
CA GLY A 85 -19.24 -1.47 0.26
C GLY A 85 -19.21 -2.73 -0.61
N GLY A 86 -19.87 -3.82 -0.20
CA GLY A 86 -19.80 -5.11 -0.89
C GLY A 86 -18.37 -5.67 -0.99
N LEU A 87 -17.58 -5.50 0.07
CA LEU A 87 -16.13 -5.75 0.05
C LEU A 87 -15.78 -7.17 0.50
N SER A 88 -14.71 -7.72 -0.06
CA SER A 88 -14.20 -9.06 0.26
C SER A 88 -12.73 -9.07 0.67
N ILE A 89 -12.31 -10.11 1.40
CA ILE A 89 -10.90 -10.31 1.74
C ILE A 89 -10.08 -10.42 0.46
N GLY A 90 -8.93 -9.75 0.43
CA GLY A 90 -8.03 -9.71 -0.72
C GLY A 90 -8.37 -8.66 -1.76
N GLN A 91 -9.48 -7.95 -1.62
CA GLN A 91 -9.90 -6.88 -2.53
C GLN A 91 -9.14 -5.58 -2.23
N GLU A 92 -8.81 -4.85 -3.30
CA GLU A 92 -8.27 -3.50 -3.23
C GLU A 92 -9.39 -2.50 -2.96
N VAL A 93 -9.13 -1.57 -2.04
CA VAL A 93 -10.13 -0.64 -1.54
C VAL A 93 -9.56 0.76 -1.38
N THR A 94 -10.43 1.74 -1.57
CA THR A 94 -10.19 3.14 -1.20
C THR A 94 -11.01 3.49 0.02
N PHE A 95 -10.44 4.19 0.98
CA PHE A 95 -11.12 4.53 2.22
C PHE A 95 -10.59 5.84 2.82
N GLU A 96 -11.39 6.46 3.69
CA GLU A 96 -10.96 7.59 4.50
C GLU A 96 -10.46 7.06 5.86
N VAL A 97 -9.46 7.69 6.46
CA VAL A 97 -8.98 7.33 7.82
C VAL A 97 -9.53 8.31 8.84
N GLU A 98 -10.10 7.77 9.90
CA GLU A 98 -10.49 8.52 11.09
C GLU A 98 -9.86 7.88 12.33
N LEU A 99 -9.28 8.70 13.21
CA LEU A 99 -8.66 8.22 14.44
C LEU A 99 -9.71 8.10 15.55
N ASN A 100 -9.67 6.99 16.29
CA ASN A 100 -10.49 6.84 17.49
C ASN A 100 -9.87 7.57 18.71
N LYS A 101 -10.54 7.48 19.87
CA LYS A 101 -10.07 8.06 21.15
C LYS A 101 -8.67 7.57 21.58
N ASN A 102 -8.22 6.44 21.06
CA ASN A 102 -6.94 5.82 21.33
C ASN A 102 -5.92 6.10 20.21
N ALA A 103 -6.19 7.07 19.34
CA ALA A 103 -5.37 7.41 18.18
C ALA A 103 -5.15 6.25 17.18
N GLN A 104 -6.06 5.27 17.14
CA GLN A 104 -5.97 4.13 16.23
C GLN A 104 -6.75 4.42 14.93
N PRO A 105 -6.18 4.09 13.76
CA PRO A 105 -6.81 4.34 12.47
C PRO A 105 -8.01 3.43 12.23
N GLN A 106 -9.14 4.03 11.87
CA GLN A 106 -10.36 3.35 11.46
C GLN A 106 -10.74 3.77 10.05
N ALA A 107 -11.12 2.79 9.23
CA ALA A 107 -11.63 3.05 7.91
C ALA A 107 -13.01 3.72 8.01
N ARG A 108 -13.27 4.63 7.07
CA ARG A 108 -14.56 5.25 6.84
C ARG A 108 -14.86 5.19 5.35
N ARG A 109 -16.10 4.82 5.02
CA ARG A 109 -16.61 4.70 3.64
C ARG A 109 -15.66 3.91 2.72
N PRO A 110 -15.26 2.67 3.08
CA PRO A 110 -14.43 1.87 2.22
C PRO A 110 -15.24 1.47 0.98
N GLN A 111 -14.62 1.61 -0.19
CA GLN A 111 -15.19 1.29 -1.48
C GLN A 111 -14.20 0.42 -2.25
N ALA A 112 -14.68 -0.43 -3.16
CA ALA A 112 -13.81 -1.13 -4.08
C ALA A 112 -12.96 -0.10 -4.85
N ALA A 113 -11.64 -0.27 -4.82
CA ALA A 113 -10.80 0.44 -5.78
C ALA A 113 -11.26 -0.02 -7.16
N ALA A 114 -11.46 0.93 -8.08
CA ALA A 114 -11.91 0.60 -9.43
C ALA A 114 -11.05 -0.55 -9.98
N PRO A 115 -11.65 -1.60 -10.58
CA PRO A 115 -10.87 -2.66 -11.17
C PRO A 115 -9.94 -1.99 -12.17
N HIS A 116 -8.65 -2.24 -12.02
CA HIS A 116 -7.69 -1.97 -13.07
C HIS A 116 -8.12 -2.84 -14.26
N CYS A 117 -8.92 -2.26 -15.15
CA CYS A 117 -9.29 -2.84 -16.45
C CYS A 117 -7.99 -3.01 -17.25
N GLY A 118 -7.28 -4.11 -17.02
CA GLY A 118 -6.31 -4.66 -17.94
C GLY A 118 -7.06 -5.55 -18.92
N GLY A 119 -7.25 -5.06 -20.14
CA GLY A 119 -7.67 -5.85 -21.30
C GLY A 119 -6.55 -6.73 -21.84
#